data_AF-A0A2V0PPF0-F1
#
_entry.id   AF-A0A2V0PPF0-F1
#
_cell.length_a   1.000
_cell.length_b   1.000
_cell.length_c   1.000
_cell.angle_alpha   90.00
_cell.angle_beta   90.00
_cell.angle_gamma   90.00
#
_symmetry.space_group_name_H-M   'P 1'
#
loop_
_entity.id
_entity.type
_entity.pdbx_description
1 polymer ?
#
loop_
_entity_poly.entity_id
_entity_poly.type
_entity_poly.pdbx_seq_one_letter_code
_entity_poly.pdbx_strand_id
1 'polypeptide(L)'
;MRQDAAELRRLLAAARSDTAEARSFAEAAAARGDALARAVAAAQARAAAAAAALRDAGLREARLAAAGGALAAQAAALESALARARAQRGALAERCPLLSAERDAATAAGGALQQELAHLRRQLQQVQGSLAELEAWAGGGGSGDGGGGSGAGGALRGGEGDGWRDGVAEALRCSRALMAELLRESGGAGCSGGGGGGFGCVAAPPPAPAVSTSSCC
;
A
#
# COMPACT_ATOMS: atom_id res chain seq x y z
N MET A 1 3.70 122.91 41.26
CA MET A 1 5.06 122.33 41.25
C MET A 1 5.22 121.07 42.11
N ARG A 2 5.03 121.10 43.45
CA ARG A 2 5.20 119.87 44.28
C ARG A 2 4.03 118.87 44.14
N GLN A 3 2.80 119.36 43.94
CA GLN A 3 1.62 118.52 43.75
C GLN A 3 1.65 117.80 42.39
N ASP A 4 1.97 118.51 41.31
CA ASP A 4 2.11 117.94 39.95
C ASP A 4 3.16 116.83 39.87
N ALA A 5 4.28 116.97 40.60
CA ALA A 5 5.31 115.93 40.67
C ALA A 5 4.85 114.66 41.42
N ALA A 6 3.96 114.79 42.41
CA ALA A 6 3.39 113.65 43.13
C ALA A 6 2.34 112.92 42.28
N GLU A 7 1.55 113.65 41.51
CA GLU A 7 0.56 113.11 40.58
C GLU A 7 1.21 112.34 39.43
N LEU A 8 2.24 112.92 38.80
CA LEU A 8 3.03 112.23 37.76
C LEU A 8 3.66 110.92 38.27
N ARG A 9 4.14 110.90 39.52
CA ARG A 9 4.68 109.66 40.13
C ARG A 9 3.60 108.61 40.35
N ARG A 10 2.39 109.01 40.74
CA ARG A 10 1.25 108.08 40.90
C ARG A 10 0.82 107.49 39.56
N LEU A 11 0.70 108.31 38.52
CA LEU A 11 0.35 107.86 37.17
C LEU A 11 1.40 106.91 36.59
N LEU A 12 2.69 107.22 36.77
CA LEU A 12 3.78 106.33 36.35
C LEU A 12 3.79 105.01 37.13
N ALA A 13 3.44 105.03 38.42
CA ALA A 13 3.32 103.81 39.23
C ALA A 13 2.14 102.94 38.78
N ALA A 14 0.98 103.54 38.49
CA ALA A 14 -0.18 102.83 37.94
C ALA A 14 0.14 102.18 36.58
N ALA A 15 0.73 102.94 35.65
CA ALA A 15 1.13 102.40 34.34
C ALA A 15 2.17 101.26 34.45
N ARG A 16 3.07 101.32 35.44
CA ARG A 16 4.00 100.20 35.72
C ARG A 16 3.28 98.98 36.30
N SER A 17 2.25 99.17 37.11
CA SER A 17 1.39 98.08 37.61
C SER A 17 0.65 97.42 36.46
N ASP A 18 -0.03 98.20 35.62
CA ASP A 18 -0.80 97.69 34.48
C ASP A 18 0.07 96.91 33.50
N THR A 19 1.30 97.40 33.23
CA THR A 19 2.25 96.68 32.36
C THR A 19 2.80 95.41 32.99
N ALA A 20 2.97 95.36 34.31
CA ALA A 20 3.36 94.14 35.02
C ALA A 20 2.23 93.10 35.00
N GLU A 21 0.98 93.52 35.21
CA GLU A 21 -0.19 92.66 35.11
C GLU A 21 -0.36 92.12 33.68
N ALA A 22 -0.25 92.98 32.66
CA ALA A 22 -0.31 92.56 31.26
C ALA A 22 0.76 91.52 30.90
N ARG A 23 2.00 91.68 31.42
CA ARG A 23 3.06 90.67 31.26
C ARG A 23 2.71 89.36 31.94
N SER A 24 2.20 89.40 33.17
CA SER A 24 1.76 88.20 33.90
C SER A 24 0.64 87.46 33.16
N PHE A 25 -0.34 88.18 32.59
CA PHE A 25 -1.37 87.58 31.77
C PHE A 25 -0.81 86.96 30.48
N ALA A 26 0.15 87.63 29.82
CA ALA A 26 0.79 87.11 28.61
C ALA A 26 1.60 85.84 28.91
N GLU A 27 2.36 85.80 30.00
CA GLU A 27 3.10 84.62 30.46
C GLU A 27 2.16 83.46 30.81
N ALA A 28 1.05 83.75 31.51
CA ALA A 28 0.03 82.75 31.81
C ALA A 28 -0.65 82.20 30.54
N ALA A 29 -0.91 83.06 29.56
CA ALA A 29 -1.47 82.66 28.27
C ALA A 29 -0.48 81.79 27.48
N ALA A 30 0.80 82.15 27.44
CA ALA A 30 1.85 81.36 26.82
C ALA A 30 1.99 79.97 27.48
N ALA A 31 2.04 79.92 28.83
CA ALA A 31 2.10 78.67 29.57
C ALA A 31 0.88 77.76 29.32
N ARG A 32 -0.32 78.34 29.18
CA ARG A 32 -1.54 77.61 28.79
C ARG A 32 -1.44 77.10 27.34
N GLY A 33 -0.94 77.92 26.42
CA GLY A 33 -0.67 77.52 25.04
C GLY A 33 0.28 76.33 24.95
N ASP A 34 1.39 76.38 25.67
CA ASP A 34 2.36 75.28 25.73
C ASP A 34 1.78 74.01 26.35
N ALA A 35 0.96 74.15 27.41
CA ALA A 35 0.26 73.03 28.02
C ALA A 35 -0.72 72.37 27.05
N LEU A 36 -1.48 73.17 26.30
CA LEU A 36 -2.40 72.68 25.25
C LEU A 36 -1.62 72.00 24.11
N ALA A 37 -0.51 72.58 23.65
CA ALA A 37 0.33 71.98 22.62
C ALA A 37 0.88 70.61 23.06
N ARG A 38 1.36 70.50 24.31
CA ARG A 38 1.78 69.22 24.89
C ARG A 38 0.63 68.22 24.99
N ALA A 39 -0.56 68.66 25.39
CA ALA A 39 -1.73 67.80 25.49
C ALA A 39 -2.18 67.27 24.11
N VAL A 40 -2.16 68.11 23.08
CA VAL A 40 -2.47 67.74 21.69
C VAL A 40 -1.44 66.75 21.15
N ALA A 41 -0.13 67.01 21.35
CA ALA A 41 0.92 66.08 20.94
C ALA A 41 0.78 64.71 21.63
N ALA A 42 0.47 64.68 22.93
CA ALA A 42 0.21 63.44 23.66
C ALA A 42 -1.06 62.72 23.18
N ALA A 43 -2.11 63.44 22.78
CA ALA A 43 -3.30 62.87 22.19
C ALA A 43 -3.02 62.28 20.80
N GLN A 44 -2.25 62.98 19.96
CA GLN A 44 -1.83 62.50 18.64
C GLN A 44 -0.96 61.24 18.75
N ALA A 45 -0.01 61.20 19.70
CA ALA A 45 0.81 60.01 19.95
C ALA A 45 -0.05 58.81 20.37
N ARG A 46 -1.03 59.00 21.26
CA ARG A 46 -1.99 57.96 21.66
C ARG A 46 -2.85 57.48 20.49
N ALA A 47 -3.33 58.39 19.66
CA ALA A 47 -4.10 58.05 18.46
C ALA A 47 -3.27 57.25 17.45
N ALA A 48 -2.01 57.65 17.23
CA ALA A 48 -1.08 56.92 16.35
C ALA A 48 -0.79 55.51 16.88
N ALA A 49 -0.59 55.35 18.20
CA ALA A 49 -0.40 54.05 18.83
C ALA A 49 -1.65 53.17 18.71
N ALA A 50 -2.84 53.72 18.92
CA ALA A 50 -4.10 53.00 18.73
C ALA A 50 -4.29 52.55 17.27
N ALA A 51 -3.98 53.42 16.30
CA ALA A 51 -4.05 53.08 14.88
C ALA A 51 -3.06 51.96 14.50
N ALA A 52 -1.86 51.96 15.08
CA ALA A 52 -0.90 50.86 14.90
C ALA A 52 -1.44 49.54 15.48
N ALA A 53 -1.98 49.57 16.69
CA ALA A 53 -2.58 48.39 17.33
C ALA A 53 -3.76 47.80 16.51
N LEU A 54 -4.60 48.65 15.92
CA LEU A 54 -5.69 48.21 15.05
C LEU A 54 -5.18 47.55 13.76
N ARG A 55 -4.10 48.09 13.15
CA ARG A 55 -3.47 47.44 11.98
C ARG A 55 -2.90 46.08 12.34
N ASP A 56 -2.21 45.96 13.47
CA ASP A 56 -1.67 44.69 13.94
C ASP A 56 -2.78 43.67 14.24
N ALA A 57 -3.89 44.11 14.84
CA ALA A 57 -5.06 43.27 15.04
C ALA A 57 -5.64 42.77 13.71
N GLY A 58 -5.81 43.67 12.72
CA GLY A 58 -6.27 43.29 11.38
C GLY A 58 -5.33 42.29 10.67
N LEU A 59 -4.02 42.44 10.82
CA LEU A 59 -3.05 41.47 10.30
C LEU A 59 -3.17 40.10 10.99
N ARG A 60 -3.44 40.07 12.30
CA ARG A 60 -3.67 38.82 13.04
C ARG A 60 -4.96 38.14 12.58
N GLU A 61 -6.05 38.90 12.41
CA GLU A 61 -7.32 38.39 11.90
C GLU A 61 -7.17 37.81 10.49
N ALA A 62 -6.45 38.50 9.59
CA ALA A 62 -6.17 37.99 8.24
C ALA A 62 -5.37 36.68 8.28
N ARG A 63 -4.39 36.55 9.18
CA ARG A 63 -3.63 35.30 9.38
C ARG A 63 -4.51 34.17 9.92
N LEU A 64 -5.40 34.47 10.86
CA LEU A 64 -6.36 33.50 11.39
C LEU A 64 -7.36 33.04 10.33
N ALA A 65 -7.86 33.95 9.49
CA ALA A 65 -8.73 33.62 8.37
C ALA A 65 -8.02 32.72 7.35
N ALA A 66 -6.76 33.03 7.01
CA ALA A 66 -5.96 32.20 6.11
C ALA A 66 -5.70 30.80 6.70
N ALA A 67 -5.35 30.71 7.99
CA ALA A 67 -5.18 29.44 8.68
C ALA A 67 -6.49 28.62 8.74
N GLY A 68 -7.62 29.28 9.00
CA GLY A 68 -8.94 28.66 8.96
C GLY A 68 -9.28 28.09 7.58
N GLY A 69 -9.00 28.84 6.51
CA GLY A 69 -9.16 28.37 5.13
C GLY A 69 -8.27 27.16 4.81
N ALA A 70 -7.02 27.17 5.25
CA ALA A 70 -6.10 26.05 5.07
C ALA A 70 -6.58 24.79 5.82
N LEU A 71 -7.07 24.93 7.06
CA LEU A 71 -7.65 23.83 7.83
C LEU A 71 -8.91 23.25 7.17
N ALA A 72 -9.78 24.11 6.63
CA ALA A 72 -10.97 23.65 5.90
C ALA A 72 -10.59 22.86 4.64
N ALA A 73 -9.57 23.30 3.88
CA ALA A 73 -9.07 22.56 2.74
C ALA A 73 -8.46 21.20 3.14
N GLN A 74 -7.73 21.14 4.26
CA GLN A 74 -7.20 19.88 4.80
C GLN A 74 -8.32 18.93 5.21
N ALA A 75 -9.38 19.43 5.86
CA ALA A 75 -10.54 18.62 6.24
C ALA A 75 -11.22 18.01 5.01
N ALA A 76 -11.48 18.80 3.96
CA ALA A 76 -12.06 18.32 2.71
C ALA A 76 -11.18 17.27 2.00
N ALA A 77 -9.85 17.45 2.05
CA ALA A 77 -8.91 16.47 1.49
C ALA A 77 -8.93 15.13 2.26
N LEU A 78 -9.01 15.19 3.60
CA LEU A 78 -9.13 14.01 4.45
C LEU A 78 -10.46 13.28 4.26
N GLU A 79 -11.58 14.00 4.14
CA GLU A 79 -12.89 13.43 3.83
C GLU A 79 -12.87 12.70 2.47
N SER A 80 -12.27 13.32 1.46
CA SER A 80 -12.08 12.71 0.14
C SER A 80 -11.20 11.46 0.21
N ALA A 81 -10.14 11.47 1.03
CA ALA A 81 -9.29 10.30 1.24
C ALA A 81 -10.04 9.16 1.95
N LEU A 82 -10.85 9.48 2.96
CA LEU A 82 -11.70 8.50 3.65
C LEU A 82 -12.76 7.90 2.72
N ALA A 83 -13.37 8.70 1.85
CA ALA A 83 -14.31 8.22 0.84
C ALA A 83 -13.65 7.21 -0.11
N ARG A 84 -12.45 7.53 -0.63
CA ARG A 84 -11.66 6.61 -1.47
C ARG A 84 -11.29 5.33 -0.72
N ALA A 85 -10.83 5.43 0.53
CA ALA A 85 -10.49 4.27 1.34
C ALA A 85 -11.70 3.36 1.59
N ARG A 86 -12.89 3.94 1.84
CA ARG A 86 -14.14 3.18 1.98
C ARG A 86 -14.53 2.47 0.68
N ALA A 87 -14.38 3.13 -0.46
CA ALA A 87 -14.63 2.53 -1.77
C ALA A 87 -13.68 1.36 -2.05
N GLN A 88 -12.37 1.54 -1.78
CA GLN A 88 -11.37 0.48 -1.89
C GLN A 88 -11.69 -0.72 -0.99
N ARG A 89 -12.09 -0.45 0.27
CA ARG A 89 -12.51 -1.50 1.20
C ARG A 89 -13.73 -2.26 0.69
N GLY A 90 -14.71 -1.56 0.10
CA GLY A 90 -15.87 -2.19 -0.55
C GLY A 90 -15.47 -3.12 -1.69
N ALA A 91 -14.63 -2.63 -2.61
CA ALA A 91 -14.13 -3.43 -3.73
C ALA A 91 -13.32 -4.66 -3.26
N LEU A 92 -12.53 -4.54 -2.20
CA LEU A 92 -11.82 -5.68 -1.61
C LEU A 92 -12.80 -6.67 -0.96
N ALA A 93 -13.81 -6.17 -0.24
CA ALA A 93 -14.85 -7.01 0.37
C ALA A 93 -15.65 -7.82 -0.67
N GLU A 94 -15.82 -7.29 -1.89
CA GLU A 94 -16.44 -8.00 -3.01
C GLU A 94 -15.49 -9.03 -3.66
N ARG A 95 -14.19 -8.71 -3.77
CA ARG A 95 -13.19 -9.62 -4.40
C ARG A 95 -12.79 -10.79 -3.52
N CYS A 96 -12.70 -10.62 -2.21
CA CYS A 96 -12.33 -11.67 -1.27
C CYS A 96 -13.18 -12.95 -1.38
N PRO A 97 -14.53 -12.91 -1.37
CA PRO A 97 -15.35 -14.12 -1.50
C PRO A 97 -15.21 -14.78 -2.87
N LEU A 98 -15.02 -14.01 -3.95
CA LEU A 98 -14.79 -14.57 -5.30
C LEU A 98 -13.50 -15.38 -5.35
N LEU A 99 -12.39 -14.81 -4.86
CA LEU A 99 -11.10 -15.51 -4.79
C LEU A 99 -11.16 -16.73 -3.85
N SER A 100 -11.92 -16.65 -2.75
CA SER A 100 -12.14 -17.80 -1.87
C SER A 100 -12.88 -18.91 -2.61
N ALA A 101 -13.94 -18.58 -3.34
CA ALA A 101 -14.72 -19.55 -4.12
C ALA A 101 -13.87 -20.18 -5.24
N GLU A 102 -13.04 -19.38 -5.93
CA GLU A 102 -12.09 -19.88 -6.95
C GLU A 102 -11.07 -20.84 -6.34
N ARG A 103 -10.50 -20.50 -5.17
CA ARG A 103 -9.61 -21.40 -4.43
C ARG A 103 -10.32 -22.69 -4.07
N ASP A 104 -11.52 -22.61 -3.51
CA ASP A 104 -12.27 -23.77 -3.07
C ASP A 104 -12.62 -24.69 -4.26
N ALA A 105 -13.02 -24.10 -5.40
CA ALA A 105 -13.23 -24.83 -6.65
C ALA A 105 -11.94 -25.51 -7.16
N ALA A 106 -10.79 -24.81 -7.14
CA ALA A 106 -9.51 -25.38 -7.54
C ALA A 106 -9.08 -26.53 -6.61
N THR A 107 -9.32 -26.42 -5.30
CA THR A 107 -9.03 -27.51 -4.35
C THR A 107 -9.91 -28.73 -4.59
N ALA A 108 -11.20 -28.54 -4.89
CA ALA A 108 -12.11 -29.63 -5.23
C ALA A 108 -11.70 -30.34 -6.53
N ALA A 109 -11.36 -29.58 -7.58
CA ALA A 109 -10.88 -30.12 -8.84
C ALA A 109 -9.57 -30.91 -8.66
N GLY A 110 -8.62 -30.38 -7.88
CA GLY A 110 -7.39 -31.10 -7.52
C GLY A 110 -7.66 -32.42 -6.79
N GLY A 111 -8.62 -32.42 -5.87
CA GLY A 111 -9.07 -33.63 -5.17
C GLY A 111 -9.69 -34.67 -6.11
N ALA A 112 -10.53 -34.26 -7.05
CA ALA A 112 -11.12 -35.14 -8.07
C ALA A 112 -10.04 -35.77 -8.96
N LEU A 113 -9.09 -34.98 -9.48
CA LEU A 113 -7.98 -35.48 -10.29
C LEU A 113 -7.10 -36.48 -9.52
N GLN A 114 -6.86 -36.25 -8.22
CA GLN A 114 -6.14 -37.21 -7.38
C GLN A 114 -6.89 -38.53 -7.22
N GLN A 115 -8.22 -38.50 -7.09
CA GLN A 115 -9.06 -39.70 -7.02
C GLN A 115 -9.06 -40.47 -8.34
N GLU A 116 -9.16 -39.77 -9.47
CA GLU A 116 -9.06 -40.36 -10.81
C GLU A 116 -7.69 -41.01 -11.03
N LEU A 117 -6.59 -40.32 -10.67
CA LEU A 117 -5.25 -40.90 -10.72
C LEU A 117 -5.12 -42.14 -9.85
N ALA A 118 -5.70 -42.14 -8.64
CA ALA A 118 -5.69 -43.31 -7.78
C ALA A 118 -6.53 -44.46 -8.36
N HIS A 119 -7.65 -44.16 -9.01
CA HIS A 119 -8.47 -45.14 -9.71
C HIS A 119 -7.71 -45.76 -10.90
N LEU A 120 -7.12 -44.94 -11.77
CA LEU A 120 -6.31 -45.39 -12.90
C LEU A 120 -5.11 -46.23 -12.45
N ARG A 121 -4.44 -45.85 -11.36
CA ARG A 121 -3.36 -46.67 -10.76
C ARG A 121 -3.84 -48.04 -10.32
N ARG A 122 -5.03 -48.14 -9.69
CA ARG A 122 -5.61 -49.45 -9.32
C ARG A 122 -5.98 -50.29 -10.53
N GLN A 123 -6.59 -49.69 -11.57
CA GLN A 123 -6.90 -50.38 -12.82
C GLN A 123 -5.62 -50.91 -13.48
N LEU A 124 -4.57 -50.10 -13.52
CA LEU A 124 -3.28 -50.51 -14.07
C LEU A 124 -2.68 -51.69 -13.30
N GLN A 125 -2.73 -51.67 -11.96
CA GLN A 125 -2.29 -52.79 -11.12
C GLN A 125 -3.12 -54.06 -11.37
N GLN A 126 -4.43 -53.94 -11.55
CA GLN A 126 -5.30 -55.08 -11.88
C GLN A 126 -4.96 -55.68 -13.24
N VAL A 127 -4.77 -54.84 -14.28
CA VAL A 127 -4.36 -55.28 -15.61
C VAL A 127 -3.01 -55.98 -15.54
N GLN A 128 -2.03 -55.40 -14.83
CA GLN A 128 -0.71 -56.01 -14.63
C GLN A 128 -0.81 -57.36 -13.90
N GLY A 129 -1.68 -57.49 -12.90
CA GLY A 129 -1.94 -58.77 -12.23
C GLY A 129 -2.53 -59.83 -13.17
N SER A 130 -3.57 -59.48 -13.92
CA SER A 130 -4.17 -60.40 -14.92
C SER A 130 -3.18 -60.79 -16.01
N LEU A 131 -2.30 -59.89 -16.40
CA LEU A 131 -1.26 -60.15 -17.39
C LEU A 131 -0.20 -61.10 -16.83
N ALA A 132 0.20 -60.94 -15.56
CA ALA A 132 1.08 -61.87 -14.88
C ALA A 132 0.46 -63.27 -14.69
N GLU A 133 -0.85 -63.35 -14.41
CA GLU A 133 -1.59 -64.63 -14.37
C GLU A 133 -1.64 -65.32 -15.73
N LEU A 134 -1.89 -64.56 -16.81
CA LEU A 134 -1.84 -65.08 -18.18
C LEU A 134 -0.41 -65.51 -18.57
N GLU A 135 0.61 -64.75 -18.18
CA GLU A 135 2.02 -65.12 -18.36
C GLU A 135 2.35 -66.42 -17.60
N ALA A 136 1.89 -66.57 -16.35
CA ALA A 136 2.09 -67.78 -15.55
C ALA A 136 1.36 -68.99 -16.12
N TRP A 137 0.14 -68.80 -16.63
CA TRP A 137 -0.60 -69.85 -17.32
C TRP A 137 0.05 -70.24 -18.66
N ALA A 138 0.49 -69.25 -19.46
CA ALA A 138 1.19 -69.47 -20.73
C ALA A 138 2.56 -70.11 -20.52
N GLY A 139 3.30 -69.74 -19.48
CA GLY A 139 4.60 -70.32 -19.11
C GLY A 139 4.54 -71.77 -18.62
N GLY A 140 3.35 -72.37 -18.52
CA GLY A 140 3.16 -73.77 -18.19
C GLY A 140 3.08 -74.00 -16.68
N GLY A 141 1.90 -74.45 -16.22
CA GLY A 141 1.72 -75.01 -14.90
C GLY A 141 2.48 -76.32 -14.75
N GLY A 142 3.76 -76.25 -14.41
CA GLY A 142 4.55 -77.37 -13.88
C GLY A 142 4.37 -77.50 -12.37
N SER A 143 3.14 -77.70 -11.90
CA SER A 143 2.95 -78.35 -10.59
C SER A 143 3.13 -79.85 -10.82
N GLY A 144 4.37 -80.30 -10.68
CA GLY A 144 4.76 -81.70 -10.61
C GLY A 144 5.48 -81.92 -9.30
N ASP A 145 4.72 -81.92 -8.21
CA ASP A 145 5.17 -82.50 -6.95
C ASP A 145 5.25 -84.02 -7.18
N GLY A 146 6.46 -84.52 -7.36
CA GLY A 146 6.75 -85.91 -7.72
C GLY A 146 8.18 -86.23 -7.31
N GLY A 147 8.33 -86.70 -6.07
CA GLY A 147 9.62 -86.92 -5.44
C GLY A 147 10.49 -87.99 -6.10
N GLY A 148 11.77 -87.92 -5.74
CA GLY A 148 12.70 -89.05 -5.75
C GLY A 148 13.34 -89.38 -7.09
N GLY A 149 14.66 -89.60 -7.06
CA GLY A 149 15.33 -90.46 -8.04
C GLY A 149 16.49 -89.83 -8.79
N SER A 150 17.69 -90.20 -8.35
CA SER A 150 18.90 -90.22 -9.17
C SER A 150 18.66 -90.96 -10.49
N GLY A 151 19.21 -90.46 -11.61
CA GLY A 151 19.17 -91.20 -12.87
C GLY A 151 19.60 -90.37 -14.07
N ALA A 152 20.83 -90.63 -14.53
CA ALA A 152 21.23 -90.32 -15.90
C ALA A 152 20.36 -91.10 -16.90
N GLY A 153 20.00 -90.49 -18.02
CA GLY A 153 19.36 -91.20 -19.12
C GLY A 153 18.52 -90.27 -19.98
N GLY A 154 18.95 -90.09 -21.23
CA GLY A 154 18.19 -89.35 -22.22
C GLY A 154 16.84 -90.00 -22.52
N ALA A 155 15.86 -89.17 -22.84
CA ALA A 155 14.70 -89.56 -23.62
C ALA A 155 14.15 -88.32 -24.32
N LEU A 156 14.23 -88.35 -25.66
CA LEU A 156 13.38 -87.57 -26.54
C LEU A 156 11.93 -87.92 -26.23
N ARG A 157 11.22 -87.00 -25.59
CA ARG A 157 9.76 -86.92 -25.53
C ARG A 157 9.45 -85.51 -26.02
N GLY A 158 8.93 -85.31 -27.23
CA GLY A 158 7.62 -85.82 -27.60
C GLY A 158 6.59 -84.99 -26.85
N GLY A 159 6.40 -83.75 -27.31
CA GLY A 159 5.52 -82.73 -26.73
C GLY A 159 5.18 -81.70 -27.78
N GLU A 160 4.56 -82.13 -28.89
CA GLU A 160 3.71 -81.24 -29.69
C GLU A 160 2.54 -80.83 -28.79
N GLY A 161 2.54 -79.57 -28.39
CA GLY A 161 1.69 -79.03 -27.33
C GLY A 161 2.62 -78.23 -26.42
N ASP A 162 2.97 -76.99 -26.75
CA ASP A 162 2.02 -75.89 -26.85
C ASP A 162 2.63 -74.69 -27.59
N GLY A 163 2.93 -74.80 -28.90
CA GLY A 163 3.53 -73.68 -29.66
C GLY A 163 2.70 -72.39 -29.64
N TRP A 164 1.40 -72.50 -29.35
CA TRP A 164 0.54 -71.34 -29.09
C TRP A 164 0.85 -70.67 -27.74
N ARG A 165 1.22 -71.42 -26.69
CA ARG A 165 1.63 -70.86 -25.40
C ARG A 165 2.94 -70.09 -25.49
N ASP A 166 3.92 -70.62 -26.24
CA ASP A 166 5.17 -69.89 -26.51
C ASP A 166 4.91 -68.60 -27.31
N GLY A 167 4.02 -68.66 -28.31
CA GLY A 167 3.56 -67.47 -29.04
C GLY A 167 2.83 -66.45 -28.15
N VAL A 168 2.01 -66.92 -27.21
CA VAL A 168 1.32 -66.06 -26.22
C VAL A 168 2.33 -65.43 -25.25
N ALA A 169 3.33 -66.19 -24.80
CA ALA A 169 4.38 -65.68 -23.91
C ALA A 169 5.25 -64.60 -24.58
N GLU A 170 5.59 -64.75 -25.87
CA GLU A 170 6.30 -63.72 -26.63
C GLU A 170 5.41 -62.49 -26.87
N ALA A 171 4.14 -62.69 -27.23
CA ALA A 171 3.19 -61.59 -27.41
C ALA A 171 2.96 -60.77 -26.13
N LEU A 172 2.91 -61.43 -24.96
CA LEU A 172 2.82 -60.77 -23.66
C LEU A 172 4.09 -59.98 -23.32
N ARG A 173 5.28 -60.51 -23.63
CA ARG A 173 6.55 -59.79 -23.49
C ARG A 173 6.62 -58.54 -24.38
N CYS A 174 6.19 -58.63 -25.65
CA CYS A 174 6.10 -57.48 -26.55
C CYS A 174 5.08 -56.43 -26.05
N SER A 175 3.90 -56.88 -25.60
CA SER A 175 2.87 -55.99 -25.03
C SER A 175 3.39 -55.24 -23.80
N ARG A 176 4.16 -55.92 -22.93
CA ARG A 176 4.75 -55.33 -21.73
C ARG A 176 5.85 -54.31 -22.05
N ALA A 177 6.66 -54.56 -23.08
CA ALA A 177 7.65 -53.61 -23.57
C ALA A 177 7.00 -52.33 -24.09
N LEU A 178 5.91 -52.46 -24.88
CA LEU A 178 5.14 -51.32 -25.39
C LEU A 178 4.43 -50.54 -24.27
N MET A 179 3.83 -51.22 -23.29
CA MET A 179 3.23 -50.60 -22.12
C MET A 179 4.27 -49.85 -21.26
N ALA A 180 5.49 -50.39 -21.13
CA ALA A 180 6.59 -49.73 -20.42
C ALA A 180 7.08 -48.46 -21.16
N GLU A 181 7.07 -48.44 -22.49
CA GLU A 181 7.33 -47.22 -23.27
C GLU A 181 6.22 -46.18 -23.10
N LEU A 182 4.95 -46.57 -23.22
CA LEU A 182 3.81 -45.65 -23.02
C LEU A 182 3.78 -45.06 -21.59
N LEU A 183 4.14 -45.84 -20.57
CA LEU A 183 4.26 -45.35 -19.20
C LEU A 183 5.47 -44.44 -18.99
N ARG A 184 6.56 -44.64 -19.76
CA ARG A 184 7.74 -43.78 -19.74
C ARG A 184 7.48 -42.44 -20.45
N GLU A 185 6.72 -42.44 -21.54
CA GLU A 185 6.28 -41.22 -22.23
C GLU A 185 5.24 -40.44 -21.41
N SER A 186 4.26 -41.13 -20.81
CA SER A 186 3.24 -40.48 -19.98
C SER A 186 3.77 -40.02 -18.61
N GLY A 187 4.73 -40.73 -18.02
CA GLY A 187 5.45 -40.29 -16.81
C GLY A 187 6.50 -39.20 -17.04
N GLY A 188 6.84 -38.88 -18.30
CA GLY A 188 7.87 -37.91 -18.67
C GLY A 188 7.40 -36.45 -18.76
N ALA A 189 6.10 -36.18 -18.67
CA ALA A 189 5.54 -34.82 -18.63
C ALA A 189 5.26 -34.31 -17.20
N GLY A 190 5.72 -35.04 -16.17
CA GLY A 190 5.64 -34.65 -14.78
C GLY A 190 6.95 -34.02 -14.29
N CYS A 191 7.07 -32.70 -14.47
CA CYS A 191 7.81 -31.79 -13.60
C CYS A 191 9.08 -32.33 -12.90
N SER A 192 10.12 -32.69 -13.67
CA SER A 192 11.52 -32.67 -13.20
C SER A 192 12.25 -31.43 -13.73
N GLY A 193 11.55 -30.30 -13.75
CA GLY A 193 12.15 -28.98 -13.91
C GLY A 193 12.48 -28.42 -12.53
N GLY A 194 13.73 -28.58 -12.10
CA GLY A 194 14.29 -27.78 -11.02
C GLY A 194 14.09 -26.29 -11.34
N GLY A 195 13.40 -25.60 -10.45
CA GLY A 195 13.04 -24.19 -10.60
C GLY A 195 12.56 -23.64 -9.27
N GLY A 196 13.34 -23.88 -8.21
CA GLY A 196 13.19 -23.15 -6.96
C GLY A 196 13.48 -21.67 -7.21
N GLY A 197 12.53 -20.81 -6.82
CA GLY A 197 12.77 -19.38 -6.59
C GLY A 197 12.69 -18.50 -7.83
N GLY A 198 11.48 -18.33 -8.40
CA GLY A 198 11.26 -17.48 -9.57
C GLY A 198 9.95 -16.71 -9.57
N PHE A 199 9.49 -16.20 -8.42
CA PHE A 199 8.47 -15.13 -8.37
C PHE A 199 8.89 -14.10 -7.31
N GLY A 200 9.85 -13.27 -7.72
CA GLY A 200 10.34 -12.11 -6.98
C GLY A 200 10.83 -11.02 -7.92
N CYS A 201 10.22 -10.87 -9.10
CA CYS A 201 10.39 -9.66 -9.90
C CYS A 201 9.48 -8.59 -9.29
N VAL A 202 9.97 -7.96 -8.22
CA VAL A 202 9.51 -6.62 -7.86
C VAL A 202 9.85 -5.76 -9.06
N ALA A 203 8.83 -5.41 -9.86
CA ALA A 203 8.97 -4.36 -10.85
C ALA A 203 9.52 -3.13 -10.11
N ALA A 204 10.71 -2.68 -10.52
CA ALA A 204 11.27 -1.44 -10.04
C ALA A 204 10.21 -0.34 -10.16
N PRO A 205 9.96 0.46 -9.12
CA PRO A 205 9.04 1.59 -9.24
C PRO A 205 9.55 2.50 -10.37
N PRO A 206 8.66 3.07 -11.19
CA PRO A 206 9.07 3.99 -12.25
C PRO A 206 9.87 5.15 -11.64
N PRO A 207 10.92 5.66 -12.32
CA PRO A 207 11.62 6.83 -11.83
C PRO A 207 10.64 7.97 -11.64
N ALA A 208 10.71 8.63 -10.48
CA ALA A 208 9.89 9.80 -10.18
C ALA A 208 10.04 10.84 -11.32
N PRO A 209 8.95 11.51 -11.74
CA PRO A 209 9.04 12.55 -12.74
C PRO A 209 10.00 13.62 -12.23
N ALA A 210 11.00 13.96 -13.05
CA ALA A 210 11.89 15.07 -12.81
C ALA A 210 11.04 16.33 -12.62
N VAL A 211 11.04 16.88 -11.41
CA VAL A 211 10.47 18.19 -11.14
C VAL A 211 11.35 19.19 -11.87
N SER A 212 10.94 19.56 -13.07
CA SER A 212 11.47 20.72 -13.77
C SER A 212 11.07 21.94 -12.95
N THR A 213 11.96 22.41 -12.07
CA THR A 213 11.89 23.77 -11.55
C THR A 213 12.31 24.71 -12.68
N SER A 214 11.38 24.89 -13.64
CA SER A 214 11.40 26.03 -14.53
C SER A 214 11.10 27.26 -13.68
N SER A 215 12.17 27.96 -13.33
CA SER A 215 12.15 29.33 -12.85
C SER A 215 11.33 30.20 -13.80
N CYS A 216 10.21 30.72 -13.32
CA CYS A 216 9.51 31.87 -13.87
C CYS A 216 9.05 32.73 -12.69
N CYS A 217 9.92 33.66 -12.30
CA CYS A 217 9.71 34.98 -11.68
C CYS A 217 10.98 35.37 -10.91
#